data_AF-A0AA48RCJ2-F1
#
_entry.id   AF-A0AA48RCJ2-F1
#
_cell.length_a   1.000
_cell.length_b   1.000
_cell.length_c   1.000
_cell.angle_alpha   90.00
_cell.angle_beta   90.00
_cell.angle_gamma   90.00
#
_symmetry.space_group_name_H-M   'P 1'
#
loop_
_entity.id
_entity.type
_entity.pdbx_description
1 polymer ?
#
loop_
_entity_poly.entity_id
_entity_poly.type
_entity_poly.pdbx_seq_one_letter_code
_entity_poly.pdbx_strand_id
1 'polypeptide(L)'
;MHYKTEFTHGKTTYHLDYAVGDTVEWARGASGITKSKQGKVVAIVMPGENAVWKMPLGTVPSQLKGQRRALIPRALVEVPRGGQSAKCDYYTPHVNWPRLARDEP
;
A
#
# COMPACT_ATOMS: atom_id res chain seq x y z
N MET A 1 -15.06 -14.80 8.50
CA MET A 1 -13.98 -13.89 8.05
C MET A 1 -14.69 -12.75 7.32
N HIS A 2 -14.71 -11.54 7.88
CA HIS A 2 -15.31 -10.39 7.19
C HIS A 2 -14.23 -9.69 6.38
N TYR A 3 -14.30 -9.82 5.06
CA TYR A 3 -13.44 -9.08 4.16
C TYR A 3 -14.01 -7.67 3.99
N LYS A 4 -13.15 -6.65 4.03
CA LYS A 4 -13.54 -5.26 3.77
C LYS A 4 -13.53 -4.94 2.28
N THR A 5 -12.62 -5.57 1.52
CA THR A 5 -12.53 -5.41 0.08
C THR A 5 -12.40 -6.77 -0.60
N GLU A 6 -13.16 -6.96 -1.67
CA GLU A 6 -13.04 -8.11 -2.56
C GLU A 6 -12.98 -7.63 -4.01
N PHE A 7 -12.06 -8.19 -4.80
CA PHE A 7 -12.02 -7.96 -6.24
C PHE A 7 -11.34 -9.11 -6.96
N THR A 8 -11.68 -9.28 -8.25
CA THR A 8 -11.10 -10.31 -9.11
C THR A 8 -10.20 -9.69 -10.17
N HIS A 9 -9.04 -10.30 -10.39
CA HIS A 9 -8.19 -10.00 -11.54
C HIS A 9 -7.76 -11.30 -12.23
N GLY A 10 -8.12 -11.44 -13.51
CA GLY A 10 -7.92 -12.69 -14.25
C GLY A 10 -8.71 -13.83 -13.61
N LYS A 11 -8.02 -14.88 -13.17
CA LYS A 11 -8.61 -16.06 -12.50
C LYS A 11 -8.48 -16.01 -10.97
N THR A 12 -7.95 -14.93 -10.42
CA THR A 12 -7.67 -14.81 -8.99
C THR A 12 -8.60 -13.80 -8.34
N THR A 13 -9.32 -14.23 -7.30
CA THR A 13 -10.07 -13.35 -6.41
C THR A 13 -9.22 -13.02 -5.19
N TYR A 14 -9.15 -11.73 -4.86
CA TYR A 14 -8.42 -11.19 -3.72
C TYR A 14 -9.42 -10.82 -2.64
N HIS A 15 -9.17 -11.33 -1.43
CA HIS A 15 -9.97 -11.05 -0.25
C HIS A 15 -9.10 -10.31 0.77
N LEU A 16 -9.39 -9.04 0.99
CA LEU A 16 -8.59 -8.16 1.85
C LEU A 16 -9.35 -7.82 3.13
N ASP A 17 -8.63 -7.83 4.25
CA ASP A 17 -9.12 -7.41 5.57
C ASP A 17 -9.16 -5.88 5.75
N TYR A 18 -8.75 -5.13 4.73
CA TYR A 18 -8.71 -3.66 4.71
C TYR A 18 -9.35 -3.11 3.42
N ALA A 19 -9.62 -1.80 3.43
CA ALA A 19 -10.10 -1.02 2.29
C ALA A 19 -9.28 0.26 2.09
N VAL A 20 -9.56 0.96 0.98
CA VAL A 20 -9.05 2.32 0.78
C VAL A 20 -9.53 3.20 1.94
N GLY A 21 -8.60 3.96 2.52
CA GLY A 21 -8.83 4.79 3.70
C GLY A 21 -8.37 4.16 5.01
N ASP A 22 -8.26 2.83 5.09
CA ASP A 22 -7.78 2.14 6.28
C ASP A 22 -6.27 2.34 6.49
N THR A 23 -5.85 2.34 7.75
CA THR A 23 -4.44 2.20 8.12
C THR A 23 -4.07 0.72 8.12
N VAL A 24 -2.97 0.40 7.45
CA VAL A 24 -2.45 -0.96 7.33
C VAL A 24 -1.00 -1.03 7.77
N GLU A 25 -0.59 -2.20 8.21
CA GLU A 25 0.80 -2.52 8.53
C GLU A 25 1.31 -3.71 7.71
N TRP A 26 2.60 -3.70 7.40
CA TRP A 26 3.28 -4.85 6.82
C TRP A 26 4.76 -4.85 7.18
N ALA A 27 5.34 -6.04 7.28
CA ALA A 27 6.78 -6.20 7.39
C ALA A 27 7.43 -6.13 6.00
N ARG A 28 8.46 -5.30 5.83
CA ARG A 28 9.31 -5.35 4.64
C ARG A 28 10.67 -5.93 5.03
N GLY A 29 10.94 -7.16 4.58
CA GLY A 29 12.29 -7.71 4.62
C GLY A 29 13.15 -7.07 3.54
N ALA A 30 14.16 -6.28 3.94
CA ALA A 30 15.24 -5.87 3.05
C ALA A 30 16.56 -5.95 3.83
N SER A 31 17.52 -6.73 3.31
CA SER A 31 18.89 -6.82 3.82
C SER A 31 19.03 -7.14 5.32
N GLY A 32 18.33 -8.17 5.82
CA GLY A 32 18.50 -8.68 7.18
C GLY A 32 17.88 -7.85 8.30
N ILE A 33 17.25 -6.70 7.98
CA ILE A 33 16.51 -5.88 8.95
C ILE A 33 15.03 -5.90 8.58
N THR A 34 14.20 -6.50 9.43
CA THR A 34 12.74 -6.44 9.31
C THR A 34 12.27 -5.11 9.88
N LYS A 35 11.97 -4.14 9.02
CA LYS A 35 11.25 -2.93 9.45
C LYS A 35 9.78 -3.08 9.10
N SER A 36 8.90 -2.98 10.09
CA SER A 36 7.47 -2.77 9.86
C SER A 36 7.26 -1.40 9.22
N LYS A 37 6.26 -1.32 8.36
CA LYS A 37 5.73 -0.08 7.82
C LYS A 37 4.27 -0.03 8.16
N GLN A 38 3.82 1.14 8.57
CA GLN A 38 2.42 1.44 8.81
C GLN A 38 2.06 2.66 7.99
N GLY A 39 0.87 2.66 7.40
CA GLY A 39 0.43 3.77 6.57
C GLY A 39 -1.00 3.62 6.10
N LYS A 40 -1.53 4.66 5.47
CA LYS A 40 -2.91 4.72 5.00
C LYS A 40 -3.03 4.22 3.57
N VAL A 41 -3.98 3.33 3.30
CA VAL A 41 -4.25 2.87 1.94
C VAL A 41 -4.93 3.99 1.15
N VAL A 42 -4.30 4.43 0.08
CA VAL A 42 -4.79 5.51 -0.80
C VAL A 42 -5.54 4.94 -2.00
N ALA A 43 -5.09 3.81 -2.54
CA ALA A 43 -5.70 3.17 -3.69
C ALA A 43 -5.34 1.69 -3.77
N ILE A 44 -6.13 0.92 -4.51
CA ILE A 44 -5.68 -0.33 -5.12
C ILE A 44 -5.26 -0.01 -6.56
N VAL A 45 -4.02 -0.37 -6.91
CA VAL A 45 -3.43 -0.18 -8.24
C VAL A 45 -3.55 -1.51 -8.97
N MET A 46 -4.41 -1.55 -9.99
CA MET A 46 -4.62 -2.74 -10.81
C MET A 46 -3.44 -2.97 -11.76
N PRO A 47 -3.23 -4.21 -12.25
CA PRO A 47 -2.16 -4.51 -13.18
C PRO A 47 -2.16 -3.60 -14.42
N GLY A 48 -0.98 -3.13 -14.80
CA GLY A 48 -0.79 -2.19 -15.91
C GLY A 48 -1.07 -0.72 -15.59
N GLU A 49 -1.79 -0.41 -14.51
CA GLU A 49 -2.02 0.97 -14.09
C GLU A 49 -0.72 1.65 -13.62
N ASN A 50 -0.68 2.98 -13.77
CA ASN A 50 0.42 3.78 -13.29
C ASN A 50 0.15 4.25 -11.86
N ALA A 51 0.90 3.73 -10.89
CA ALA A 51 0.76 4.07 -9.48
C ALA A 51 0.94 5.57 -9.19
N VAL A 52 1.78 6.28 -9.96
CA VAL A 52 2.01 7.73 -9.78
C VAL A 52 0.73 8.52 -10.01
N TRP A 53 -0.13 8.08 -10.94
CA TRP A 53 -1.40 8.78 -11.22
C TRP A 53 -2.47 8.54 -10.16
N LYS A 54 -2.23 7.60 -9.25
CA LYS A 54 -3.11 7.31 -8.10
C LYS A 54 -2.60 7.96 -6.81
N MET A 55 -1.41 8.59 -6.84
CA MET A 55 -0.88 9.34 -5.70
C MET A 55 -1.65 10.65 -5.52
N PRO A 56 -1.76 11.20 -4.29
CA PRO A 56 -2.39 12.49 -4.04
C PRO A 56 -1.80 13.62 -4.89
N LEU A 57 -2.61 14.64 -5.18
CA LEU A 57 -2.15 15.84 -5.90
C LEU A 57 -1.02 16.53 -5.15
N GLY A 58 -0.08 17.13 -5.90
CA GLY A 58 1.09 17.81 -5.33
C GLY A 58 2.22 16.87 -4.88
N THR A 59 2.05 15.55 -5.02
CA THR A 59 3.13 14.59 -4.79
C THR A 59 4.05 14.47 -5.99
N VAL A 60 5.33 14.18 -5.74
CA VAL A 60 6.35 13.99 -6.79
C VAL A 60 6.64 12.49 -7.01
N PRO A 61 6.94 12.07 -8.25
CA PRO A 61 7.17 10.65 -8.56
C PRO A 61 8.29 9.97 -7.74
N SER A 62 9.26 10.73 -7.22
CA SER A 62 10.35 10.22 -6.39
C SER A 62 9.91 9.79 -4.97
N GLN A 63 8.70 10.18 -4.55
CA GLN A 63 8.06 9.70 -3.32
C GLN A 63 7.48 8.29 -3.50
N LEU A 64 7.32 7.79 -4.72
CA LEU A 64 6.92 6.41 -4.96
C LEU A 64 8.07 5.46 -4.60
N LYS A 65 7.81 4.52 -3.69
CA LYS A 65 8.72 3.46 -3.24
C LYS A 65 8.17 2.11 -3.65
N GLY A 66 8.45 1.72 -4.88
CA GLY A 66 8.00 0.44 -5.43
C GLY A 66 7.87 0.47 -6.95
N GLN A 67 7.00 -0.39 -7.47
CA GLN A 67 6.79 -0.53 -8.91
C GLN A 67 5.81 0.54 -9.40
N ARG A 68 6.22 1.36 -10.37
CA ARG A 68 5.33 2.33 -11.04
C ARG A 68 4.21 1.65 -11.81
N ARG A 69 4.52 0.56 -12.50
CA ARG A 69 3.56 -0.34 -13.16
C ARG A 69 3.89 -1.76 -12.72
N ALA A 70 2.89 -2.51 -12.30
CA ALA A 70 3.05 -3.89 -11.86
C ALA A 70 2.17 -4.82 -12.71
N LEU A 71 2.55 -6.09 -12.79
CA LEU A 71 1.75 -7.14 -13.45
C LEU A 71 0.73 -7.78 -12.51
N ILE A 72 0.75 -7.42 -11.23
CA ILE A 72 -0.11 -7.93 -10.17
C ILE A 72 -0.70 -6.77 -9.36
N PRO A 73 -1.91 -6.91 -8.79
CA PRO A 73 -2.51 -5.86 -7.99
C PRO A 73 -1.60 -5.44 -6.83
N ARG A 74 -1.47 -4.13 -6.62
CA ARG A 74 -0.71 -3.53 -5.52
C ARG A 74 -1.61 -2.62 -4.69
N ALA A 75 -1.39 -2.56 -3.39
CA ALA A 75 -1.95 -1.47 -2.59
C ALA A 75 -1.03 -0.27 -2.72
N LEU A 76 -1.56 0.93 -2.91
CA LEU A 76 -0.82 2.18 -2.78
C LEU A 76 -0.99 2.68 -1.35
N VAL A 77 0.09 2.68 -0.58
CA VAL A 77 0.05 3.02 0.85
C VAL A 77 0.89 4.25 1.13
N GLU A 78 0.25 5.27 1.68
CA GLU A 78 0.89 6.50 2.16
C GLU A 78 1.52 6.26 3.53
N VAL A 79 2.84 6.42 3.61
CA VAL A 79 3.62 6.24 4.82
C VAL A 79 4.28 7.58 5.16
N PRO A 80 3.93 8.21 6.30
CA PRO A 80 4.63 9.40 6.77
C PRO A 80 6.13 9.12 6.91
N ARG A 81 6.97 10.05 6.45
CA ARG A 81 8.42 9.94 6.73
C ARG A 81 8.65 10.26 8.20
N GLY A 82 9.40 9.41 8.90
CA GLY A 82 9.83 9.70 10.27
C GLY A 82 10.72 10.95 10.36
N GLY A 83 10.81 11.53 11.55
CA GLY A 83 11.59 12.74 11.83
C GLY A 83 10.76 14.03 11.65
N GLN A 84 11.41 15.15 11.32
CA GLN A 84 10.77 16.47 11.19
C GLN A 84 10.12 16.72 9.81
N SER A 85 10.08 15.72 8.92
CA SER A 85 9.58 15.89 7.56
C SER A 85 8.07 15.72 7.51
N ALA A 86 7.34 16.75 7.10
CA ALA A 86 5.90 16.67 6.79
C ALA A 86 5.58 15.89 5.50
N LYS A 87 6.59 15.33 4.81
CA LYS A 87 6.41 14.58 3.55
C LYS A 87 6.08 13.11 3.79
N CYS A 88 5.27 12.53 2.91
CA CYS A 88 5.01 11.10 2.85
C CYS A 88 5.84 10.40 1.76
N ASP A 89 6.04 9.09 1.92
CA ASP A 89 6.42 8.16 0.86
C ASP A 89 5.24 7.26 0.51
N TYR A 90 5.15 6.83 -0.74
CA TYR A 90 4.03 6.02 -1.23
C TYR A 90 4.56 4.66 -1.66
N TYR A 91 4.21 3.61 -0.92
CA TYR A 91 4.66 2.26 -1.18
C TYR A 91 3.65 1.48 -2.01
N THR A 92 4.14 0.54 -2.82
CA THR A 92 3.31 -0.38 -3.61
C THR A 92 3.50 -1.85 -3.19
N PRO A 93 3.19 -2.26 -1.94
CA PRO A 93 3.25 -3.67 -1.56
C PRO A 93 2.25 -4.50 -2.37
N HIS A 94 2.47 -5.81 -2.42
CA HIS A 94 1.44 -6.73 -2.91
C HIS A 94 0.18 -6.58 -2.08
N VAL A 95 -1.02 -6.60 -2.67
CA VAL A 95 -2.28 -6.38 -1.93
C VAL A 95 -2.48 -7.35 -0.75
N ASN A 96 -1.96 -8.58 -0.85
CA ASN A 96 -2.04 -9.57 0.24
C ASN A 96 -1.00 -9.39 1.37
N TRP A 97 -0.07 -8.44 1.27
CA TRP A 97 0.94 -8.24 2.33
C TRP A 97 0.47 -7.36 3.48
N PRO A 98 -0.14 -6.17 3.23
CA PRO A 98 -0.68 -5.37 4.31
C PRO A 98 -1.82 -6.07 5.02
N ARG A 99 -1.88 -5.84 6.33
CA ARG A 99 -2.98 -6.22 7.20
C ARG A 99 -3.56 -4.97 7.83
N LEU A 100 -4.85 -5.00 8.13
CA LEU A 100 -5.48 -3.90 8.86
C LEU A 100 -4.71 -3.69 10.17
N ALA A 101 -4.15 -2.49 10.35
CA ALA A 101 -3.49 -2.15 11.59
C ALA A 101 -4.56 -2.14 12.69
N ARG A 102 -4.33 -2.88 13.75
CA ARG A 102 -5.22 -2.83 14.91
C ARG A 102 -4.88 -1.56 15.67
N ASP A 103 -5.90 -0.76 16.00
CA ASP A 103 -5.75 0.21 17.08
C ASP A 103 -5.49 -0.63 18.34
N GLU A 104 -4.27 -0.57 18.88
CA GLU A 104 -4.08 -1.02 20.25
C GLU A 104 -4.91 -0.10 21.15
N PRO A 105 -5.76 -0.66 22.05
CA PRO A 105 -6.60 0.11 22.96
C PRO A 105 -5.79 0.94 23.97
#